data_AF-A0A2W7AI67-F1
#
_entry.id   AF-A0A2W7AI67-F1
#
_cell.length_a   1.000
_cell.length_b   1.000
_cell.length_c   1.000
_cell.angle_alpha   90.00
_cell.angle_beta   90.00
_cell.angle_gamma   90.00
#
_symmetry.space_group_name_H-M   'P 1'
#
loop_
_entity.id
_entity.type
_entity.pdbx_description
1 polymer ?
#
loop_
_entity_poly.entity_id
_entity_poly.type
_entity_poly.pdbx_seq_one_letter_code
_entity_poly.pdbx_strand_id
1 'polypeptide(L)' 'LDEGLYPTGIKITDEQFNSIHLEKDDFHGEWNYKILPQVAS' A
#
# COMPACT_ATOMS: atom_id res chain seq x y z
N LEU A 1 -0.49 -21.46 17.92
CA LEU A 1 -1.48 -20.37 18.01
C LEU A 1 -0.76 -19.11 17.55
N ASP A 2 -1.37 -18.28 16.70
CA ASP A 2 -0.81 -16.97 16.39
C ASP A 2 -1.16 -16.02 17.55
N GLU A 3 -0.14 -15.55 18.27
CA GLU A 3 -0.25 -14.66 19.43
C GLU A 3 0.03 -13.19 19.05
N GLY A 4 0.13 -12.90 17.74
CA GLY A 4 0.38 -11.55 17.23
C GLY A 4 -0.71 -10.55 17.62
N LEU A 5 -0.29 -9.34 17.98
CA LEU A 5 -1.19 -8.20 18.16
C LEU A 5 -1.42 -7.53 16.80
N TYR A 6 -2.66 -7.58 16.33
CA TYR A 6 -3.09 -6.98 15.06
C TYR A 6 -4.01 -5.79 15.34
N PRO A 7 -3.44 -4.58 15.52
CA PRO A 7 -4.25 -3.39 15.71
C PRO A 7 -5.12 -3.14 14.47
N THR A 8 -6.41 -2.92 14.68
CA THR A 8 -7.36 -2.60 13.62
C THR A 8 -7.59 -1.09 13.53
N GLY A 9 -8.03 -0.63 12.36
CA GLY A 9 -8.48 0.76 12.20
C GLY A 9 -7.36 1.82 12.18
N ILE A 10 -6.15 1.45 11.76
CA ILE A 10 -5.08 2.44 11.54
C ILE A 10 -5.52 3.40 10.43
N LYS A 11 -5.81 4.64 10.81
CA LYS A 11 -6.16 5.71 9.86
C LYS A 11 -4.90 6.42 9.41
N ILE A 12 -4.69 6.47 8.10
CA ILE A 12 -3.65 7.27 7.45
C ILE A 12 -4.29 8.51 6.80
N THR A 13 -3.48 9.54 6.56
CA THR A 13 -3.91 10.73 5.82
C THR A 13 -3.92 10.44 4.32
N ASP A 14 -4.67 11.24 3.56
CA ASP A 14 -4.67 11.16 2.10
C ASP A 14 -3.27 11.43 1.52
N GLU A 15 -2.51 12.34 2.14
CA GLU A 15 -1.12 12.63 1.76
C GLU A 15 -0.22 11.40 1.92
N GLN A 16 -0.32 10.69 3.05
CA GLN A 16 0.42 9.45 3.28
C GLN A 16 0.06 8.39 2.26
N PHE A 17 -1.23 8.20 1.97
CA PHE A 17 -1.67 7.25 0.96
C PHE A 17 -1.18 7.62 -0.45
N ASN A 18 -1.29 8.89 -0.84
CA ASN A 18 -0.87 9.38 -2.16
C ASN A 18 0.66 9.38 -2.34
N SER A 19 1.44 9.33 -1.26
CA SER A 19 2.90 9.19 -1.34
C SER A 19 3.35 7.78 -1.75
N ILE A 20 2.46 6.79 -1.70
CA ILE A 20 2.74 5.44 -2.14
C ILE A 20 2.84 5.46 -3.67
N HIS A 21 3.96 4.99 -4.20
CA HIS A 21 4.16 4.86 -5.63
C HIS A 21 3.44 3.61 -6.15
N LEU A 22 2.11 3.69 -6.24
CA LEU A 22 1.22 2.59 -6.59
C LEU A 22 0.79 2.68 -8.06
N GLU A 23 1.03 1.62 -8.81
CA GLU A 23 0.55 1.46 -10.19
C GLU A 23 -0.38 0.26 -10.31
N LYS A 24 -1.32 0.31 -11.26
CA LYS A 24 -2.17 -0.84 -11.57
C LYS A 24 -1.36 -1.89 -12.33
N ASP A 25 -1.55 -3.16 -11.98
CA ASP A 25 -0.95 -4.24 -12.75
C ASP A 25 -1.69 -4.43 -14.10
N ASP A 26 -0.95 -4.87 -15.11
CA ASP A 26 -1.53 -5.17 -16.43
C ASP A 26 -2.44 -6.41 -16.36
N PHE A 27 -2.16 -7.31 -15.40
CA PHE A 27 -3.00 -8.45 -15.07
C PHE A 27 -3.99 -8.08 -13.95
N HIS A 28 -5.23 -7.76 -14.33
CA HIS A 28 -6.31 -7.39 -13.40
C HIS A 28 -5.95 -6.22 -12.47
N GLY A 29 -5.61 -5.06 -13.05
CA GLY A 29 -5.25 -3.84 -12.33
C GLY A 29 -6.32 -3.25 -11.40
N GLU A 30 -7.53 -3.83 -11.39
CA GLU A 30 -8.57 -3.54 -10.40
C GLU A 30 -8.37 -4.31 -9.08
N TRP A 31 -7.64 -5.42 -9.11
CA TRP A 31 -7.27 -6.23 -7.94
C TRP A 31 -5.77 -6.16 -7.63
N ASN A 32 -4.93 -6.15 -8.66
CA ASN A 32 -3.49 -6.26 -8.54
C ASN A 32 -2.82 -4.91 -8.78
N TYR A 33 -1.85 -4.60 -7.93
CA TYR A 33 -1.11 -3.35 -7.98
C TYR A 33 0.38 -3.60 -7.77
N LYS A 34 1.21 -2.74 -8.35
CA LYS A 34 2.67 -2.71 -8.21
C LYS A 34 3.04 -1.58 -7.27
N ILE A 35 3.84 -1.86 -6.24
CA ILE A 35 4.45 -0.83 -5.38
C ILE A 35 5.87 -0.64 -5.86
N LEU A 36 6.14 0.53 -6.43
CA LEU A 36 7.45 0.86 -6.97
C LEU A 36 8.36 1.49 -5.90
N PRO A 37 9.69 1.34 -6.02
CA PRO A 37 10.62 2.07 -5.17
C PRO A 37 10.38 3.57 -5.28
N GLN A 38 10.46 4.26 -4.13
CA GLN A 38 10.61 5.69 -4.13
C GLN A 38 12.06 6.00 -4.53
N VAL A 39 12.26 6.70 -5.65
CA VAL A 39 13.59 7.13 -6.05
C VAL A 39 14.00 8.23 -5.08
N ALA A 40 15.01 7.96 -4.25
CA ALA A 40 15.61 9.00 -3.42
C ALA A 40 16.17 10.09 -4.34
N SER A 41 15.76 11.33 -4.13
CA SER A 41 16.34 12.51 -4.79
C SER A 41 17.59 12.99 -4.05
#